data_AF-A0A560S8S0-F1
#
_entry.id   AF-A0A560S8S0-F1
#
_cell.length_a   1.000
_cell.length_b   1.000
_cell.length_c   1.000
_cell.angle_alpha   90.00
_cell.angle_beta   90.00
_cell.angle_gamma   90.00
#
_symmetry.space_group_name_H-M   'P 1'
#
loop_
_entity.id
_entity.type
_entity.pdbx_description
1 polymer ?
#
loop_
_entity_poly.entity_id
_entity_poly.type
_entity_poly.pdbx_seq_one_letter_code
_entity_poly.pdbx_strand_id
1 'polypeptide(L)'
;MNAALAMALISLLTTSATWTEAAVGATASSAPCTNEADFQAGTVVESESRDNTSAVTNRSKTETLGHEDFAGANPVASLHTTFISNSPVYLTTTFAQIKDGQLIRYGDRHGAGPSLTTTLYTPPPTTPLDLQPGQTVAVSYKNQVVSGGNTLEFEVSEKLTYNGRETIKTALGTFETCRFTNEISTGSTSGQQPIQKVVVQNWFAAEGPYRGQSIRSASLSGTNGGQERLVEVVKMRYEPRAN
;
A
#
# COMPACT_ATOMS: atom_id res chain seq x y z
N MET A 1 18.83 46.53 -72.14
CA MET A 1 17.36 46.69 -72.10
C MET A 1 16.77 45.55 -71.29
N ASN A 2 15.98 45.91 -70.29
CA ASN A 2 15.06 45.12 -69.48
C ASN A 2 15.57 44.03 -68.52
N ALA A 3 15.19 44.26 -67.27
CA ALA A 3 15.33 43.44 -66.08
C ALA A 3 14.16 42.47 -65.92
N ALA A 4 14.42 41.34 -65.24
CA ALA A 4 13.52 40.55 -64.38
C ALA A 4 14.30 39.28 -63.96
N LEU A 5 14.22 38.70 -62.78
CA LEU A 5 13.73 39.06 -61.45
C LEU A 5 14.40 38.02 -60.51
N ALA A 6 14.62 38.37 -59.25
CA ALA A 6 15.41 37.63 -58.28
C ALA A 6 14.91 36.21 -57.94
N MET A 7 15.85 35.32 -57.57
CA MET A 7 15.57 34.23 -56.63
C MET A 7 16.82 33.98 -55.77
N ALA A 8 16.71 34.35 -54.49
CA ALA A 8 17.71 34.12 -53.47
C ALA A 8 17.58 32.69 -52.92
N LEU A 9 18.71 31.99 -52.73
CA LEU A 9 18.76 30.78 -51.90
C LEU A 9 19.65 31.07 -50.69
N ILE A 10 19.00 31.06 -49.53
CA ILE A 10 19.52 31.38 -48.20
C ILE A 10 20.23 30.16 -47.62
N SER A 11 21.38 30.42 -47.00
CA SER A 11 22.25 29.46 -46.30
C SER A 11 21.56 28.75 -45.14
N LEU A 12 21.75 27.43 -45.04
CA LEU A 12 21.33 26.62 -43.88
C LEU A 12 22.13 27.02 -42.63
N LEU A 13 21.43 27.55 -41.62
CA LEU A 13 21.88 27.57 -40.23
C LEU A 13 21.20 26.40 -39.52
N THR A 14 21.99 25.41 -39.08
CA THR A 14 21.51 24.34 -38.22
C THR A 14 21.35 24.88 -36.80
N THR A 15 20.12 25.21 -36.42
CA THR A 15 19.75 25.45 -35.03
C THR A 15 19.66 24.11 -34.31
N SER A 16 20.56 23.87 -33.36
CA SER A 16 20.39 22.82 -32.35
C SER A 16 19.21 23.20 -31.46
N ALA A 17 18.05 22.60 -31.71
CA ALA A 17 16.94 22.63 -30.78
C ALA A 17 17.34 21.82 -29.54
N THR A 18 17.71 22.50 -28.47
CA THR A 18 17.66 21.91 -27.14
C THR A 18 16.19 21.72 -26.81
N TRP A 19 15.68 20.53 -27.09
CA TRP A 19 14.43 20.09 -26.48
C TRP A 19 14.70 20.00 -24.99
N THR A 20 14.22 20.98 -24.25
CA THR A 20 13.98 20.81 -22.82
C THR A 20 12.97 19.66 -22.74
N GLU A 21 13.44 18.46 -22.44
CA GLU A 21 12.57 17.37 -22.00
C GLU A 21 11.81 17.90 -20.81
N ALA A 22 10.54 18.24 -21.02
CA ALA A 22 9.60 18.41 -19.94
C ALA A 22 9.69 17.13 -19.11
N ALA A 23 10.08 17.26 -17.84
CA ALA A 23 10.20 16.13 -16.94
C ALA A 23 8.91 15.29 -17.01
N VAL A 24 9.01 14.08 -17.54
CA VAL A 24 7.93 13.07 -17.57
C VAL A 24 7.73 12.47 -16.17
N GLY A 25 7.84 13.30 -15.13
CA GLY A 25 8.00 12.88 -13.73
C GLY A 25 6.75 13.01 -12.87
N ALA A 26 5.66 13.62 -13.36
CA ALA A 26 4.45 13.81 -12.55
C ALA A 26 3.47 12.61 -12.59
N THR A 27 3.52 11.78 -13.64
CA THR A 27 2.61 10.63 -13.83
C THR A 27 3.24 9.29 -13.45
N ALA A 28 4.52 9.25 -13.08
CA ALA A 28 5.23 8.03 -12.74
C ALA A 28 5.17 7.69 -11.24
N SER A 29 4.96 8.65 -10.34
CA SER A 29 5.03 8.43 -8.89
C SER A 29 3.86 7.58 -8.35
N SER A 30 4.10 6.90 -7.22
CA SER A 30 3.09 6.15 -6.48
C SER A 30 2.12 7.00 -5.64
N ALA A 31 2.39 8.31 -5.47
CA ALA A 31 1.59 9.16 -4.57
C ALA A 31 0.06 9.13 -4.83
N PRO A 32 -0.43 9.10 -6.09
CA PRO A 32 -1.87 8.99 -6.35
C PRO A 32 -2.53 7.71 -5.83
N CYS A 33 -1.76 6.67 -5.50
CA CYS A 33 -2.25 5.38 -5.03
C CYS A 33 -2.33 5.27 -3.50
N THR A 34 -2.07 6.37 -2.79
CA THR A 34 -2.47 6.56 -1.40
C THR A 34 -3.60 7.58 -1.38
N ASN A 35 -4.63 7.37 -0.55
CA ASN A 35 -5.68 8.35 -0.36
C ASN A 35 -5.68 8.85 1.09
N GLU A 36 -5.39 10.13 1.28
CA GLU A 36 -5.30 10.79 2.58
C GLU A 36 -6.65 10.77 3.32
N ALA A 37 -7.76 10.64 2.58
CA ALA A 37 -9.08 10.43 3.15
C ALA A 37 -9.15 9.17 4.04
N ASP A 38 -8.33 8.15 3.80
CA ASP A 38 -8.28 6.94 4.63
C ASP A 38 -7.76 7.23 6.05
N PHE A 39 -7.11 8.37 6.26
CA PHE A 39 -6.63 8.84 7.56
C PHE A 39 -7.60 9.82 8.23
N GLN A 40 -8.76 10.09 7.63
CA GLN A 40 -9.79 10.94 8.20
C GLN A 40 -10.83 10.13 8.99
N ALA A 41 -11.14 10.60 10.19
CA ALA A 41 -12.10 9.96 11.07
C ALA A 41 -13.47 9.82 10.39
N GLY A 42 -14.07 8.62 10.47
CA GLY A 42 -15.34 8.29 9.85
C GLY A 42 -15.26 7.87 8.38
N THR A 43 -14.05 7.72 7.81
CA THR A 43 -13.86 7.04 6.52
C THR A 43 -14.13 5.55 6.68
N VAL A 44 -14.91 4.98 5.76
CA VAL A 44 -15.27 3.56 5.78
C VAL A 44 -14.98 2.92 4.44
N VAL A 45 -14.31 1.77 4.46
CA VAL A 45 -14.14 0.88 3.32
C VAL A 45 -14.78 -0.45 3.68
N GLU A 46 -15.71 -0.92 2.89
CA GLU A 46 -16.29 -2.25 3.03
C GLU A 46 -16.14 -3.01 1.71
N SER A 47 -15.66 -4.24 1.78
CA SER A 47 -15.35 -5.01 0.57
C SER A 47 -15.72 -6.49 0.70
N GLU A 48 -16.03 -7.09 -0.45
CA GLU A 48 -16.08 -8.55 -0.61
C GLU A 48 -14.97 -8.95 -1.59
N SER A 49 -14.16 -9.95 -1.21
CA SER A 49 -13.06 -10.46 -2.03
C SER A 49 -13.23 -11.94 -2.33
N ARG A 50 -12.83 -12.35 -3.54
CA ARG A 50 -12.69 -13.75 -3.93
C ARG A 50 -11.22 -14.16 -3.83
N ASP A 51 -11.00 -15.36 -3.31
CA ASP A 51 -9.70 -16.01 -3.24
C ASP A 51 -9.69 -17.19 -4.24
N ASN A 52 -8.66 -17.29 -5.10
CA ASN A 52 -8.58 -18.39 -6.06
C ASN A 52 -8.39 -19.78 -5.42
N THR A 53 -8.07 -19.84 -4.12
CA THR A 53 -7.93 -21.08 -3.34
C THR A 53 -9.17 -21.45 -2.54
N SER A 54 -10.21 -20.61 -2.54
CA SER A 54 -11.45 -20.83 -1.78
C SER A 54 -12.70 -20.55 -2.63
N ALA A 55 -13.72 -21.39 -2.47
CA ALA A 55 -15.03 -21.14 -3.09
C ALA A 55 -15.84 -20.04 -2.37
N VAL A 56 -15.40 -19.62 -1.18
CA VAL A 56 -16.11 -18.65 -0.33
C VAL A 56 -15.53 -17.26 -0.50
N THR A 57 -16.41 -16.26 -0.63
CA THR A 57 -16.01 -14.85 -0.59
C THR A 57 -15.77 -14.40 0.83
N ASN A 58 -14.71 -13.63 1.05
CA ASN A 58 -14.41 -13.00 2.34
C ASN A 58 -14.95 -11.57 2.36
N ARG A 59 -15.62 -11.16 3.44
CA ARG A 59 -16.09 -9.79 3.63
C ARG A 59 -15.23 -9.11 4.70
N SER A 60 -14.81 -7.88 4.42
CA SER A 60 -14.05 -7.06 5.36
C SER A 60 -14.62 -5.64 5.42
N LYS A 61 -14.42 -4.98 6.57
CA LYS A 61 -14.70 -3.56 6.76
C LYS A 61 -13.51 -2.91 7.47
N THR A 62 -13.08 -1.76 6.99
CA THR A 62 -12.16 -0.86 7.66
C THR A 62 -12.89 0.42 8.01
N GLU A 63 -12.74 0.89 9.24
CA GLU A 63 -13.29 2.15 9.73
C GLU A 63 -12.19 2.97 10.40
N THR A 64 -11.99 4.20 9.94
CA THR A 64 -11.01 5.11 10.51
C THR A 64 -11.60 5.79 11.74
N LEU A 65 -11.05 5.54 12.91
CA LEU A 65 -11.57 6.03 14.20
C LEU A 65 -11.09 7.45 14.54
N GLY A 66 -10.04 7.92 13.86
CA GLY A 66 -9.37 9.18 14.15
C GLY A 66 -8.10 8.98 14.98
N HIS A 67 -7.59 10.06 15.55
CA HIS A 67 -6.34 10.04 16.30
C HIS A 67 -6.49 9.38 17.67
N GLU A 68 -5.52 8.53 18.04
CA GLU A 68 -5.45 7.87 19.34
C GLU A 68 -4.00 7.82 19.84
N ASP A 69 -3.80 7.99 21.14
CA ASP A 69 -2.48 7.86 21.75
C ASP A 69 -1.99 6.41 21.67
N PHE A 70 -0.86 6.21 20.98
CA PHE A 70 -0.27 4.89 20.76
C PHE A 70 1.23 4.99 20.55
N ALA A 71 1.99 4.10 21.20
CA ALA A 71 3.46 4.03 21.09
C ALA A 71 4.19 5.38 21.33
N GLY A 72 3.67 6.22 22.22
CA GLY A 72 4.24 7.54 22.52
C GLY A 72 4.02 8.59 21.42
N ALA A 73 3.17 8.30 20.44
CA ALA A 73 2.73 9.21 19.39
C ALA A 73 1.20 9.36 19.41
N ASN A 74 0.65 10.14 18.46
CA ASN A 74 -0.79 10.35 18.27
C ASN A 74 -1.21 9.95 16.83
N PRO A 75 -1.01 8.69 16.41
CA PRO A 75 -1.37 8.21 15.08
C PRO A 75 -2.89 8.10 14.88
N VAL A 76 -3.31 7.86 13.64
CA VAL A 76 -4.69 7.52 13.30
C VAL A 76 -4.92 6.03 13.52
N ALA A 77 -5.98 5.71 14.25
CA ALA A 77 -6.48 4.36 14.48
C ALA A 77 -7.44 3.95 13.35
N SER A 78 -7.26 2.74 12.81
CA SER A 78 -8.16 2.14 11.82
C SER A 78 -8.59 0.75 12.26
N LEU A 79 -9.89 0.54 12.45
CA LEU A 79 -10.47 -0.73 12.87
C LEU A 79 -10.77 -1.60 11.65
N HIS A 80 -10.11 -2.73 11.54
CA HIS A 80 -10.30 -3.75 10.52
C HIS A 80 -11.13 -4.89 11.09
N THR A 81 -12.26 -5.18 10.44
CA THR A 81 -13.19 -6.25 10.79
C THR A 81 -13.28 -7.25 9.64
N THR A 82 -13.10 -8.54 9.92
CA THR A 82 -13.42 -9.63 8.98
C THR A 82 -14.71 -10.31 9.39
N PHE A 83 -15.56 -10.66 8.42
CA PHE A 83 -16.85 -11.31 8.65
C PHE A 83 -16.89 -12.73 8.10
N ILE A 84 -17.39 -13.67 8.92
CA ILE A 84 -17.75 -15.03 8.51
C ILE A 84 -19.26 -15.17 8.71
N SER A 85 -19.99 -15.53 7.65
CA SER A 85 -21.45 -15.64 7.69
C SER A 85 -22.14 -14.36 8.21
N ASN A 86 -21.62 -13.18 7.84
CA ASN A 86 -22.05 -11.85 8.32
C ASN A 86 -21.83 -11.56 9.81
N SER A 87 -21.15 -12.44 10.55
CA SER A 87 -20.73 -12.19 11.93
C SER A 87 -19.28 -11.70 11.97
N PRO A 88 -18.95 -10.65 12.74
CA PRO A 88 -17.57 -10.22 12.89
C PRO A 88 -16.78 -11.29 13.66
N VAL A 89 -15.62 -11.68 13.13
CA VAL A 89 -14.79 -12.76 13.70
C VAL A 89 -13.36 -12.34 14.03
N TYR A 90 -12.83 -11.33 13.34
CA TYR A 90 -11.49 -10.81 13.58
C TYR A 90 -11.55 -9.29 13.59
N LEU A 91 -11.07 -8.71 14.67
CA LEU A 91 -10.98 -7.27 14.86
C LEU A 91 -9.53 -6.92 15.19
N THR A 92 -8.96 -6.03 14.37
CA THR A 92 -7.61 -5.49 14.56
C THR A 92 -7.70 -3.99 14.39
N THR A 93 -7.16 -3.23 15.33
CA THR A 93 -6.96 -1.78 15.18
C THR A 93 -5.51 -1.55 14.80
N THR A 94 -5.25 -0.95 13.65
CA THR A 94 -3.89 -0.53 13.25
C THR A 94 -3.67 0.94 13.56
N PHE A 95 -2.44 1.31 13.89
CA PHE A 95 -2.06 2.68 14.21
C PHE A 95 -1.01 3.17 13.22
N ALA A 96 -1.37 4.13 12.40
CA ALA A 96 -0.48 4.70 11.38
C ALA A 96 -0.77 6.19 11.17
N GLN A 97 0.16 6.92 10.58
CA GLN A 97 -0.07 8.31 10.18
C GLN A 97 0.65 8.63 8.88
N ILE A 98 0.09 9.57 8.13
CA ILE A 98 0.82 10.28 7.08
C ILE A 98 1.41 11.53 7.71
N LYS A 99 2.73 11.68 7.61
CA LYS A 99 3.45 12.87 8.08
C LYS A 99 4.63 13.15 7.15
N ASP A 100 4.76 14.41 6.73
CA ASP A 100 5.87 14.88 5.89
C ASP A 100 6.10 14.01 4.63
N GLY A 101 5.01 13.63 3.94
CA GLY A 101 5.04 12.79 2.73
C GLY A 101 5.36 11.31 2.97
N GLN A 102 5.37 10.86 4.23
CA GLN A 102 5.71 9.50 4.61
C GLN A 102 4.56 8.83 5.36
N LEU A 103 4.37 7.53 5.10
CA LEU A 103 3.55 6.65 5.92
C LEU A 103 4.42 6.10 7.06
N ILE A 104 4.00 6.34 8.30
CA ILE A 104 4.63 5.81 9.51
C ILE A 104 3.64 4.84 10.16
N ARG A 105 4.07 3.59 10.38
CA ARG A 105 3.25 2.57 11.05
C ARG A 105 3.80 2.31 12.44
N TYR A 106 2.96 2.37 13.46
CA TYR A 106 3.37 2.26 14.86
C TYR A 106 3.11 0.87 15.45
N GLY A 107 2.15 0.15 14.91
CA GLY A 107 1.74 -1.16 15.42
C GLY A 107 0.25 -1.40 15.30
N ASP A 108 -0.24 -2.33 16.11
CA ASP A 108 -1.63 -2.77 16.09
C ASP A 108 -2.10 -3.28 17.46
N ARG A 109 -3.42 -3.42 17.61
CA ARG A 109 -4.08 -4.10 18.71
C ARG A 109 -5.06 -5.10 18.15
N HIS A 110 -5.09 -6.31 18.69
CA HIS A 110 -6.11 -7.31 18.34
C HIS A 110 -6.67 -8.00 19.57
N GLY A 111 -7.95 -8.38 19.52
CA GLY A 111 -8.67 -8.92 20.68
C GLY A 111 -9.17 -7.85 21.65
N ALA A 112 -9.67 -8.26 22.81
CA ALA A 112 -10.25 -7.36 23.81
C ALA A 112 -10.08 -7.92 25.24
N GLY A 113 -10.10 -7.03 26.24
CA GLY A 113 -9.99 -7.44 27.65
C GLY A 113 -8.72 -8.25 27.91
N PRO A 114 -8.80 -9.38 28.62
CA PRO A 114 -7.62 -10.22 28.93
C PRO A 114 -6.90 -10.82 27.70
N SER A 115 -7.57 -10.93 26.55
CA SER A 115 -6.97 -11.44 25.30
C SER A 115 -6.46 -10.31 24.39
N LEU A 116 -6.54 -9.06 24.85
CA LEU A 116 -5.97 -7.93 24.14
C LEU A 116 -4.47 -8.14 23.96
N THR A 117 -4.08 -8.16 22.69
CA THR A 117 -2.69 -8.23 22.28
C THR A 117 -2.33 -6.91 21.66
N THR A 118 -1.24 -6.30 22.13
CA THR A 118 -0.71 -5.05 21.59
C THR A 118 0.62 -5.32 20.94
N THR A 119 0.76 -4.87 19.70
CA THR A 119 1.94 -5.03 18.87
C THR A 119 2.57 -3.65 18.68
N LEU A 120 3.85 -3.48 19.03
CA LEU A 120 4.59 -2.22 18.90
C LEU A 120 5.75 -2.39 17.91
N TYR A 121 5.93 -1.41 17.03
CA TYR A 121 7.04 -1.37 16.06
C TYR A 121 8.11 -0.37 16.52
N THR A 122 9.35 -0.83 16.70
CA THR A 122 10.46 0.00 17.20
C THR A 122 11.73 -0.17 16.36
N PRO A 123 12.21 0.88 15.68
CA PRO A 123 11.49 2.14 15.43
C PRO A 123 10.26 1.91 14.54
N PRO A 124 9.27 2.82 14.54
CA PRO A 124 8.15 2.75 13.59
C PRO A 124 8.65 2.74 12.13
N PRO A 125 8.36 1.68 11.34
CA PRO A 125 8.73 1.66 9.93
C PRO A 125 8.09 2.83 9.19
N THR A 126 8.92 3.50 8.39
CA THR A 126 8.58 4.73 7.69
C THR A 126 8.88 4.57 6.20
N THR A 127 7.89 4.81 5.34
CA THR A 127 8.02 4.68 3.89
C THR A 127 7.50 5.93 3.18
N PRO A 128 8.21 6.46 2.17
CA PRO A 128 7.71 7.59 1.38
C PRO A 128 6.48 7.18 0.55
N LEU A 129 5.56 8.11 0.34
CA LEU A 129 4.35 7.89 -0.45
C LEU A 129 4.56 8.04 -1.96
N ASP A 130 5.64 8.70 -2.36
CA ASP A 130 5.90 9.20 -3.72
C ASP A 130 7.01 8.44 -4.46
N LEU A 131 7.14 7.13 -4.20
CA LEU A 131 8.10 6.25 -4.86
C LEU A 131 8.02 6.36 -6.38
N GLN A 132 9.19 6.33 -7.03
CA GLN A 132 9.31 6.24 -8.48
C GLN A 132 9.31 4.78 -8.94
N PRO A 133 8.89 4.47 -10.18
CA PRO A 133 8.88 3.09 -10.67
C PRO A 133 10.27 2.45 -10.59
N GLY A 134 10.34 1.24 -10.05
CA GLY A 134 11.58 0.51 -9.77
C GLY A 134 12.27 0.90 -8.46
N GLN A 135 11.81 1.94 -7.75
CA GLN A 135 12.37 2.33 -6.47
C GLN A 135 11.98 1.33 -5.38
N THR A 136 12.98 0.94 -4.59
CA THR A 136 12.82 0.10 -3.40
C THR A 136 13.20 0.87 -2.14
N VAL A 137 12.37 0.77 -1.11
CA VAL A 137 12.68 1.22 0.25
C VAL A 137 12.71 0.01 1.16
N ALA A 138 13.75 -0.07 1.98
CA ALA A 138 13.91 -1.11 2.99
C ALA A 138 13.75 -0.50 4.38
N VAL A 139 12.98 -1.16 5.24
CA VAL A 139 12.82 -0.80 6.65
C VAL A 139 13.04 -2.04 7.51
N SER A 140 13.66 -1.84 8.67
CA SER A 140 13.85 -2.89 9.67
C SER A 140 13.41 -2.37 11.03
N TYR A 141 12.69 -3.20 11.77
CA TYR A 141 12.16 -2.83 13.07
C TYR A 141 11.96 -4.06 13.94
N LYS A 142 12.06 -3.85 15.25
CA LYS A 142 11.65 -4.84 16.24
C LYS A 142 10.14 -4.80 16.38
N ASN A 143 9.52 -5.96 16.28
CA ASN A 143 8.12 -6.16 16.57
C ASN A 143 8.01 -6.75 17.99
N GLN A 144 7.38 -5.99 18.89
CA GLN A 144 7.15 -6.39 20.29
C GLN A 144 5.65 -6.65 20.50
N VAL A 145 5.30 -7.90 20.77
CA VAL A 145 3.94 -8.35 21.02
C VAL A 145 3.74 -8.55 22.51
N VAL A 146 2.81 -7.82 23.11
CA VAL A 146 2.44 -7.90 24.53
C VAL A 146 1.04 -8.46 24.66
N SER A 147 0.88 -9.58 25.36
CA SER A 147 -0.41 -10.24 25.60
C SER A 147 -0.43 -10.97 26.94
N GLY A 148 -1.45 -10.72 27.76
CA GLY A 148 -1.61 -11.39 29.06
C GLY A 148 -0.41 -11.26 30.01
N GLY A 149 0.33 -10.15 29.94
CA GLY A 149 1.56 -9.93 30.72
C GLY A 149 2.83 -10.57 30.14
N ASN A 150 2.72 -11.35 29.08
CA ASN A 150 3.85 -11.91 28.35
C ASN A 150 4.29 -10.96 27.23
N THR A 151 5.60 -10.93 26.97
CA THR A 151 6.18 -10.18 25.85
C THR A 151 6.93 -11.15 24.94
N LEU A 152 6.65 -11.07 23.64
CA LEU A 152 7.37 -11.77 22.58
C LEU A 152 7.99 -10.74 21.64
N GLU A 153 9.22 -10.99 21.21
CA GLU A 153 9.95 -10.09 20.30
C GLU A 153 10.51 -10.83 19.10
N PHE A 154 10.43 -10.21 17.94
CA PHE A 154 11.04 -10.69 16.71
C PHE A 154 11.46 -9.51 15.83
N GLU A 155 12.48 -9.76 15.01
CA GLU A 155 12.96 -8.78 14.03
C GLU A 155 12.14 -8.90 12.75
N VAL A 156 11.77 -7.76 12.20
CA VAL A 156 11.10 -7.64 10.91
C VAL A 156 11.97 -6.82 9.97
N SER A 157 12.13 -7.29 8.75
CA SER A 157 12.70 -6.51 7.66
C SER A 157 11.77 -6.56 6.46
N GLU A 158 11.39 -5.39 5.96
CA GLU A 158 10.53 -5.24 4.79
C GLU A 158 11.30 -4.57 3.66
N LYS A 159 11.02 -4.99 2.43
CA LYS A 159 11.41 -4.27 1.22
C LYS A 159 10.15 -3.97 0.40
N LEU A 160 9.81 -2.69 0.34
CA LEU A 160 8.71 -2.19 -0.48
C LEU A 160 9.28 -1.67 -1.80
N THR A 161 8.91 -2.32 -2.89
CA THR A 161 9.25 -1.90 -4.26
C THR A 161 8.00 -1.42 -4.96
N TYR A 162 8.03 -0.21 -5.50
CA TYR A 162 6.99 0.26 -6.41
C TYR A 162 7.37 -0.13 -7.85
N ASN A 163 6.51 -0.91 -8.51
CA ASN A 163 6.81 -1.46 -9.84
C ASN A 163 6.36 -0.54 -10.97
N GLY A 164 5.55 0.49 -10.69
CA GLY A 164 4.96 1.39 -11.68
C GLY A 164 3.43 1.26 -11.76
N ARG A 165 2.86 1.96 -12.75
CA ARG A 165 1.44 1.88 -13.07
C ARG A 165 1.14 0.77 -14.06
N GLU A 166 -0.01 0.13 -13.89
CA GLU A 166 -0.57 -0.75 -14.91
C GLU A 166 -2.10 -0.74 -14.90
N THR A 167 -2.68 -0.93 -16.08
CA THR A 167 -4.11 -1.12 -16.26
C THR A 167 -4.47 -2.58 -15.94
N ILE A 168 -5.39 -2.81 -15.00
CA ILE A 168 -5.95 -4.14 -14.76
C ILE A 168 -7.47 -4.14 -14.88
N LYS A 169 -8.00 -5.28 -15.33
CA LYS A 169 -9.44 -5.54 -15.37
C LYS A 169 -9.80 -6.49 -14.22
N THR A 170 -10.79 -6.10 -13.43
CA THR A 170 -11.32 -6.85 -12.29
C THR A 170 -12.85 -6.93 -12.37
N ALA A 171 -13.47 -7.64 -11.43
CA ALA A 171 -14.92 -7.61 -11.27
C ALA A 171 -15.49 -6.22 -10.94
N LEU A 172 -14.70 -5.31 -10.35
CA LEU A 172 -15.13 -3.93 -10.04
C LEU A 172 -15.09 -3.00 -11.27
N GLY A 173 -14.39 -3.39 -12.34
CA GLY A 173 -14.19 -2.54 -13.52
C GLY A 173 -12.76 -2.62 -14.06
N THR A 174 -12.37 -1.59 -14.81
CA THR A 174 -11.00 -1.42 -15.32
C THR A 174 -10.37 -0.24 -14.60
N PHE A 175 -9.15 -0.43 -14.09
CA PHE A 175 -8.48 0.57 -13.26
C PHE A 175 -7.03 0.74 -13.72
N GLU A 176 -6.58 1.98 -13.77
CA GLU A 176 -5.17 2.29 -13.60
C GLU A 176 -4.79 2.02 -12.14
N THR A 177 -3.71 1.27 -11.92
CA THR A 177 -3.28 0.86 -10.58
C THR A 177 -1.80 1.09 -10.36
N CYS A 178 -1.39 1.34 -9.12
CA CYS A 178 -0.01 1.17 -8.70
C CYS A 178 0.21 -0.26 -8.23
N ARG A 179 1.21 -0.94 -8.80
CA ARG A 179 1.65 -2.25 -8.33
C ARG A 179 2.82 -2.11 -7.38
N PHE A 180 2.70 -2.66 -6.18
CA PHE A 180 3.78 -2.78 -5.22
C PHE A 180 4.14 -4.23 -4.97
N THR A 181 5.41 -4.49 -4.72
CA THR A 181 5.93 -5.76 -4.20
C THR A 181 6.46 -5.50 -2.80
N ASN A 182 5.94 -6.20 -1.81
CA ASN A 182 6.47 -6.18 -0.44
C ASN A 182 7.10 -7.54 -0.12
N GLU A 183 8.40 -7.54 0.15
CA GLU A 183 9.11 -8.71 0.68
C GLU A 183 9.29 -8.53 2.19
N ILE A 184 8.62 -9.37 2.98
CA ILE A 184 8.63 -9.32 4.44
C ILE A 184 9.42 -10.52 4.94
N SER A 185 10.42 -10.25 5.76
CA SER A 185 11.20 -11.28 6.46
C SER A 185 10.99 -11.11 7.96
N THR A 186 10.55 -12.17 8.65
CA THR A 186 10.38 -12.20 10.10
C THR A 186 11.27 -13.27 10.71
N GLY A 187 12.00 -12.94 11.76
CA GLY A 187 12.92 -13.85 12.42
C GLY A 187 12.94 -13.65 13.93
N SER A 188 13.10 -14.72 14.69
CA SER A 188 13.26 -14.60 16.14
C SER A 188 14.57 -13.87 16.48
N THR A 189 14.53 -12.97 17.46
CA THR A 189 15.71 -12.30 18.00
C THR A 189 16.73 -13.29 18.59
N SER A 190 16.29 -14.48 19.02
CA SER A 190 17.18 -15.53 19.54
C SER A 190 17.90 -16.33 18.46
N GLY A 191 17.56 -16.15 17.18
CA GLY A 191 18.13 -16.89 16.04
C GLY A 191 17.76 -18.37 15.99
N GLN A 192 16.89 -18.85 16.89
CA GLN A 192 16.55 -20.28 17.00
C GLN A 192 15.48 -20.74 16.01
N GLN A 193 14.74 -19.81 15.42
CA GLN A 193 13.68 -20.10 14.45
C GLN A 193 14.11 -19.66 13.05
N PRO A 194 13.78 -20.43 12.00
CA PRO A 194 14.08 -20.05 10.63
C PRO A 194 13.39 -18.72 10.29
N ILE A 195 14.10 -17.86 9.55
CA ILE A 195 13.54 -16.62 9.02
C ILE A 195 12.40 -16.99 8.06
N GLN A 196 11.20 -16.55 8.38
CA GLN A 196 10.05 -16.69 7.48
C GLN A 196 10.08 -15.53 6.49
N LYS A 197 9.98 -15.86 5.20
CA LYS A 197 9.92 -14.86 4.13
C LYS A 197 8.60 -14.98 3.40
N VAL A 198 7.90 -13.86 3.26
CA VAL A 198 6.66 -13.73 2.50
C VAL A 198 6.85 -12.64 1.45
N VAL A 199 6.36 -12.89 0.24
CA VAL A 199 6.32 -11.89 -0.83
C VAL A 199 4.87 -11.66 -1.22
N VAL A 200 4.42 -10.43 -1.14
CA VAL A 200 3.06 -10.02 -1.49
C VAL A 200 3.12 -8.92 -2.54
N GLN A 201 2.36 -9.07 -3.61
CA GLN A 201 2.09 -8.00 -4.57
C GLN A 201 0.70 -7.43 -4.32
N ASN A 202 0.57 -6.11 -4.41
CA ASN A 202 -0.69 -5.41 -4.23
C ASN A 202 -0.89 -4.39 -5.35
N TRP A 203 -2.14 -4.27 -5.80
CA TRP A 203 -2.58 -3.31 -6.80
C TRP A 203 -3.55 -2.34 -6.16
N PHE A 204 -3.14 -1.08 -6.05
CA PHE A 204 -3.96 -0.01 -5.51
C PHE A 204 -4.50 0.85 -6.64
N ALA A 205 -5.80 1.13 -6.64
CA ALA A 205 -6.39 2.00 -7.64
C ALA A 205 -5.77 3.40 -7.54
N ALA A 206 -5.29 3.90 -8.68
CA ALA A 206 -4.63 5.20 -8.78
C ALA A 206 -5.60 6.39 -8.80
N GLU A 207 -6.82 6.14 -9.26
CA GLU A 207 -7.81 7.15 -9.56
C GLU A 207 -9.22 6.54 -9.50
N GLY A 208 -10.23 7.37 -9.75
CA GLY A 208 -11.62 6.95 -9.73
C GLY A 208 -12.20 6.77 -8.33
N PRO A 209 -13.38 6.14 -8.22
CA PRO A 209 -14.16 6.10 -6.98
C PRO A 209 -13.51 5.25 -5.88
N TYR A 210 -12.48 4.47 -6.19
CA TYR A 210 -11.77 3.61 -5.24
C TYR A 210 -10.28 3.96 -5.10
N ARG A 211 -9.88 5.19 -5.48
CA ARG A 211 -8.50 5.67 -5.34
C ARG A 211 -7.95 5.33 -3.95
N GLY A 212 -6.75 4.77 -3.93
CA GLY A 212 -6.04 4.38 -2.71
C GLY A 212 -6.40 3.00 -2.16
N GLN A 213 -7.44 2.36 -2.68
CA GLN A 213 -7.88 1.05 -2.19
C GLN A 213 -7.18 -0.09 -2.93
N SER A 214 -6.81 -1.14 -2.20
CA SER A 214 -6.30 -2.38 -2.80
C SER A 214 -7.45 -3.11 -3.49
N ILE A 215 -7.31 -3.34 -4.79
CA ILE A 215 -8.34 -4.03 -5.60
C ILE A 215 -7.94 -5.46 -5.96
N ARG A 216 -6.65 -5.78 -5.84
CA ARG A 216 -6.08 -7.11 -6.06
C ARG A 216 -4.82 -7.29 -5.23
N SER A 217 -4.58 -8.52 -4.78
CA SER A 217 -3.29 -8.93 -4.22
C SER A 217 -2.91 -10.34 -4.69
N ALA A 218 -1.61 -10.60 -4.69
CA ALA A 218 -1.02 -11.88 -5.03
C ALA A 218 0.04 -12.23 -3.99
N SER A 219 0.04 -13.45 -3.50
CA SER A 219 1.08 -13.96 -2.59
C SER A 219 1.45 -15.37 -2.99
N LEU A 220 2.73 -15.70 -2.91
CA LEU A 220 3.16 -17.09 -3.06
C LEU A 220 2.82 -17.85 -1.78
N SER A 221 1.98 -18.87 -1.89
CA SER A 221 1.71 -19.77 -0.76
C SER A 221 2.80 -20.84 -0.68
N GLY A 222 3.41 -20.99 0.50
CA GLY A 222 4.34 -22.09 0.81
C GLY A 222 5.82 -21.83 0.46
N THR A 223 6.72 -22.53 1.16
CA THR A 223 8.14 -22.60 0.82
C THR A 223 8.33 -23.52 -0.39
N ASN A 224 8.99 -23.04 -1.45
CA ASN A 224 9.31 -23.74 -2.70
C ASN A 224 8.24 -23.72 -3.81
N GLY A 225 7.96 -22.54 -4.38
CA GLY A 225 7.26 -22.43 -5.67
C GLY A 225 5.79 -22.88 -5.66
N GLY A 226 5.13 -22.78 -4.50
CA GLY A 226 3.72 -23.13 -4.38
C GLY A 226 2.80 -22.21 -5.18
N GLN A 227 1.55 -22.65 -5.34
CA GLN A 227 0.53 -21.98 -6.14
C GLN A 227 0.37 -20.51 -5.69
N GLU A 228 0.35 -19.60 -6.67
CA GLU A 228 0.05 -18.20 -6.42
C GLU A 228 -1.38 -18.08 -5.89
N ARG A 229 -1.50 -17.56 -4.66
CA ARG A 229 -2.78 -17.19 -4.07
C ARG A 229 -3.11 -15.78 -4.54
N LEU A 230 -4.23 -15.66 -5.24
CA LEU A 230 -4.77 -14.42 -5.77
C LEU A 230 -6.03 -14.06 -5.02
N VAL A 231 -6.08 -12.83 -4.52
CA VAL A 231 -7.26 -12.25 -3.91
C VAL A 231 -7.68 -11.05 -4.76
N GLU A 232 -8.92 -11.03 -5.22
CA GLU A 232 -9.50 -9.93 -5.99
C GLU A 232 -10.75 -9.41 -5.29
N VAL A 233 -10.87 -8.08 -5.15
CA VAL A 233 -12.07 -7.46 -4.63
C VAL A 233 -13.15 -7.49 -5.71
N VAL A 234 -14.32 -8.01 -5.37
CA VAL A 234 -15.47 -8.17 -6.29
C VAL A 234 -16.63 -7.23 -5.97
N LYS A 235 -16.67 -6.67 -4.76
CA LYS A 235 -17.57 -5.57 -4.38
C LYS A 235 -16.85 -4.63 -3.43
N MET A 236 -17.08 -3.33 -3.55
CA MET A 236 -16.53 -2.34 -2.64
C MET A 236 -17.51 -1.18 -2.45
N ARG A 237 -17.74 -0.81 -1.20
CA ARG A 237 -18.34 0.46 -0.77
C ARG A 237 -17.24 1.28 -0.12
N TYR A 238 -17.01 2.48 -0.63
CA TYR A 238 -16.00 3.38 -0.09
C TYR A 238 -16.64 4.73 0.21
N GLU A 239 -16.51 5.18 1.45
CA GLU A 239 -17.07 6.42 1.97
C GLU A 239 -15.95 7.29 2.53
N PRO A 240 -15.14 7.93 1.67
CA PRO A 240 -14.07 8.81 2.10
C PRO A 240 -14.64 10.06 2.78
N ARG A 241 -13.98 10.50 3.85
CA ARG A 241 -14.21 11.80 4.46
C ARG A 241 -13.21 12.83 3.94
N ALA A 242 -13.70 14.04 3.74
CA ALA A 242 -12.86 15.19 3.44
C ALA A 242 -12.28 15.75 4.75
N ASN A 243 -11.10 16.37 4.64
CA ASN A 243 -10.49 17.15 5.71
C ASN A 243 -11.32 18.40 6.05
#